data_AF-A0A534S1I9-F1
#
_entry.id   AF-A0A534S1I9-F1
#
_cell.length_a   1.000
_cell.length_b   1.000
_cell.length_c   1.000
_cell.angle_alpha   90.00
_cell.angle_beta   90.00
_cell.angle_gamma   90.00
#
_symmetry.space_group_name_H-M   'P 1'
#
loop_
_entity.id
_entity.type
_entity.pdbx_description
1 polymer ?
#
loop_
_entity_poly.entity_id
_entity_poly.type
_entity_poly.pdbx_seq_one_letter_code
_entity_poly.pdbx_strand_id
1 'polypeptide(L)'
;MRLSFAIGDYDRVRALREGRVRADGLELTFLPLGPEEIFFRQLVHQEFDVSEMSLGSFVAGLSQREFPFVAIPVFPSRAFRHSAAYVHARANVARPEDLRGKRVGVAEYQLTANVWLRGILEDDHGVRPSEIQWFSGGLEEPGRREKVSIPLPADVTVEPIPKDETLSRMLERGDLDALFTPRLPEPWKRGSANVRRLFPDHRRVEAEYFRRTGIFPIMHTVAIRRSVYERDPWIAQSLTKAL
;
A
#
# COMPACT_ATOMS: atom_id res chain seq x y z
N MET A 1 23.73 -20.77 0.15
CA MET A 1 22.72 -20.72 1.23
C MET A 1 21.33 -20.68 0.61
N ARG A 2 20.37 -21.44 1.13
CA ARG A 2 19.00 -21.49 0.60
C ARG A 2 18.08 -20.55 1.38
N LEU A 3 17.29 -19.73 0.68
CA LEU A 3 16.35 -18.77 1.28
C LEU A 3 14.98 -18.83 0.60
N SER A 4 13.93 -18.70 1.39
CA SER A 4 12.59 -18.41 0.86
C SER A 4 12.48 -16.95 0.40
N PHE A 5 11.87 -16.72 -0.76
CA PHE A 5 11.63 -15.37 -1.29
C PHE A 5 10.20 -15.21 -1.81
N ALA A 6 9.35 -14.55 -1.02
CA ALA A 6 7.97 -14.25 -1.40
C ALA A 6 7.85 -12.89 -2.08
N ILE A 7 7.43 -12.85 -3.33
CA ILE A 7 7.33 -11.63 -4.14
C ILE A 7 6.25 -11.78 -5.20
N GLY A 8 5.61 -10.68 -5.60
CA GLY A 8 4.69 -10.69 -6.72
C GLY A 8 5.36 -11.16 -8.03
N ASP A 9 4.56 -11.75 -8.93
CA ASP A 9 5.02 -12.15 -10.26
C ASP A 9 5.17 -10.93 -11.18
N TYR A 10 6.30 -10.23 -11.03
CA TYR A 10 6.65 -9.08 -11.86
C TYR A 10 7.68 -9.45 -12.93
N ASP A 11 7.58 -8.78 -14.07
CA ASP A 11 8.57 -8.80 -15.15
C ASP A 11 10.00 -8.51 -14.66
N ARG A 12 10.17 -7.52 -13.78
CA ARG A 12 11.46 -7.08 -13.22
C ARG A 12 12.16 -8.11 -12.33
N VAL A 13 11.43 -9.05 -11.72
CA VAL A 13 12.06 -10.14 -10.92
C VAL A 13 12.14 -11.46 -11.67
N ARG A 14 11.58 -11.52 -12.88
CA ARG A 14 11.50 -12.73 -13.69
C ARG A 14 12.88 -13.31 -14.04
N ALA A 15 13.86 -12.46 -14.36
CA ALA A 15 15.20 -12.92 -14.73
C ALA A 15 15.91 -13.66 -13.58
N LEU A 16 15.71 -13.19 -12.34
CA LEU A 16 16.22 -13.84 -11.14
C LEU A 16 15.46 -15.15 -10.86
N ARG A 17 14.12 -15.14 -10.99
CA ARG A 17 13.28 -16.33 -10.81
C ARG A 17 13.60 -17.45 -11.80
N GLU A 18 13.87 -17.12 -13.05
CA GLU A 18 14.21 -18.06 -14.12
C GLU A 18 15.71 -18.46 -14.11
N GLY A 19 16.50 -17.91 -13.19
CA GLY A 19 17.94 -18.22 -13.06
C GLY A 19 18.82 -17.63 -14.17
N ARG A 20 18.29 -16.71 -14.99
CA ARG A 20 19.05 -15.93 -15.98
C ARG A 20 19.97 -14.91 -15.31
N VAL A 21 19.56 -14.41 -14.15
CA VAL A 21 20.39 -13.69 -13.19
C VAL A 21 20.45 -14.54 -11.92
N ARG A 22 21.58 -14.54 -11.21
CA ARG A 22 21.75 -15.26 -9.94
C ARG A 22 22.23 -14.28 -8.88
N ALA A 23 21.70 -14.45 -7.67
CA ALA A 23 22.26 -13.79 -6.50
C ALA A 23 23.45 -14.62 -6.01
N ASP A 24 24.63 -14.00 -5.98
CA ASP A 24 25.89 -14.64 -5.62
C ASP A 24 25.76 -15.37 -4.27
N GLY A 25 26.08 -16.66 -4.22
CA GLY A 25 26.03 -17.47 -2.98
C GLY A 25 24.63 -17.88 -2.49
N LEU A 26 23.56 -17.49 -3.19
CA LEU A 26 22.17 -17.75 -2.80
C LEU A 26 21.44 -18.72 -3.75
N GLU A 27 20.69 -19.62 -3.15
CA GLU A 27 19.65 -20.42 -3.81
C GLU A 27 18.30 -19.91 -3.31
N LEU A 28 17.48 -19.35 -4.20
CA LEU A 28 16.22 -18.70 -3.82
C LEU A 28 15.03 -19.60 -4.18
N THR A 29 14.24 -19.97 -3.16
CA THR A 29 12.94 -20.60 -3.33
C THR A 29 11.88 -19.52 -3.52
N PHE A 30 11.50 -19.25 -4.76
CA PHE A 30 10.50 -18.23 -5.10
C PHE A 30 9.07 -18.67 -4.76
N LEU A 31 8.34 -17.79 -4.09
CA LEU A 31 6.91 -17.94 -3.78
C LEU A 31 6.15 -16.79 -4.45
N PRO A 32 5.64 -16.98 -5.69
CA PRO A 32 4.91 -15.95 -6.40
C PRO A 32 3.50 -15.78 -5.80
N LEU A 33 3.36 -14.82 -4.89
CA LEU A 33 2.13 -14.59 -4.12
C LEU A 33 1.61 -13.16 -4.33
N GLY A 34 0.32 -12.95 -4.06
CA GLY A 34 -0.25 -11.61 -4.07
C GLY A 34 0.26 -10.76 -2.90
N PRO A 35 0.47 -9.43 -3.07
CA PRO A 35 1.02 -8.59 -2.01
C PRO A 35 0.26 -8.66 -0.69
N GLU A 36 -1.07 -8.75 -0.70
CA GLU A 36 -1.85 -8.84 0.55
C GLU A 36 -1.55 -10.11 1.34
N GLU A 37 -1.39 -11.24 0.65
CA GLU A 37 -1.03 -12.51 1.26
C GLU A 37 0.40 -12.46 1.80
N ILE A 38 1.35 -11.95 1.00
CA ILE A 38 2.74 -11.77 1.43
C ILE A 38 2.79 -10.92 2.69
N PHE A 39 2.12 -9.76 2.68
CA PHE A 39 2.18 -8.82 3.80
C PHE A 39 1.54 -9.40 5.07
N PHE A 40 0.45 -10.14 4.94
CA PHE A 40 -0.16 -10.82 6.08
C PHE A 40 0.78 -11.89 6.65
N ARG A 41 1.23 -12.83 5.82
CA ARG A 41 2.12 -13.93 6.24
C ARG A 41 3.45 -13.42 6.80
N GLN A 42 4.00 -12.35 6.21
CA GLN A 42 5.25 -11.78 6.68
C GLN A 42 5.08 -10.96 7.96
N LEU A 43 4.19 -9.96 7.98
CA LEU A 43 4.09 -9.06 9.13
C LEU A 43 3.49 -9.73 10.37
N VAL A 44 2.65 -10.75 10.19
CA VAL A 44 2.00 -11.46 11.30
C VAL A 44 2.79 -12.70 11.72
N HIS A 45 3.37 -13.45 10.77
CA HIS A 45 3.98 -14.75 11.05
C HIS A 45 5.49 -14.84 10.78
N GLN A 46 6.11 -13.79 10.21
CA GLN A 46 7.54 -13.74 9.86
C GLN A 46 7.98 -14.95 9.02
N GLU A 47 7.09 -15.39 8.14
CA GLU A 47 7.16 -16.70 7.50
C GLU A 47 8.34 -16.84 6.52
N PHE A 48 8.69 -15.76 5.81
CA PHE A 48 9.69 -15.77 4.76
C PHE A 48 11.02 -15.16 5.21
N ASP A 49 12.13 -15.68 4.68
CA ASP A 49 13.47 -15.12 4.90
C ASP A 49 13.62 -13.77 4.19
N VAL A 50 13.08 -13.69 2.97
CA VAL A 50 13.03 -12.47 2.15
C VAL A 50 11.60 -12.33 1.61
N SER A 51 11.07 -11.11 1.60
CA SER A 51 9.75 -10.85 1.05
C SER A 51 9.61 -9.44 0.48
N GLU A 52 8.68 -9.28 -0.45
CA GLU A 52 8.12 -7.98 -0.77
C GLU A 52 7.34 -7.43 0.43
N MET A 53 7.46 -6.13 0.68
CA MET A 53 6.79 -5.46 1.80
C MET A 53 6.27 -4.08 1.40
N SER A 54 5.07 -3.72 1.88
CA SER A 54 4.54 -2.36 1.83
C SER A 54 5.55 -1.38 2.45
N LEU A 55 6.02 -0.39 1.68
CA LEU A 55 6.98 0.61 2.18
C LEU A 55 6.42 1.42 3.35
N GLY A 56 5.15 1.83 3.29
CA GLY A 56 4.49 2.54 4.38
C GLY A 56 4.42 1.69 5.66
N SER A 57 4.13 0.39 5.52
CA SER A 57 4.13 -0.55 6.64
C SER A 57 5.55 -0.81 7.18
N PHE A 58 6.57 -0.85 6.32
CA PHE A 58 7.96 -0.98 6.73
C PHE A 58 8.41 0.24 7.54
N VAL A 59 8.16 1.46 7.03
CA VAL A 59 8.52 2.70 7.72
C VAL A 59 7.76 2.84 9.05
N ALA A 60 6.47 2.51 9.06
CA ALA A 60 5.69 2.41 10.29
C ALA A 60 6.29 1.41 11.29
N GLY A 61 6.77 0.26 10.81
CA GLY A 61 7.45 -0.73 11.62
C GLY A 61 8.72 -0.21 12.27
N LEU A 62 9.47 0.69 11.61
CA LEU A 62 10.71 1.27 12.16
C LEU A 62 10.51 2.07 13.45
N SER A 63 9.30 2.55 13.74
CA SER A 63 9.01 3.20 15.02
C SER A 63 8.83 2.20 16.17
N GLN A 64 8.75 0.91 15.89
CA GLN A 64 8.64 -0.15 16.89
C GLN A 64 10.03 -0.54 17.40
N ARG A 65 10.13 -0.81 18.71
CA ARG A 65 11.39 -1.19 19.37
C ARG A 65 12.02 -2.45 18.77
N GLU A 66 11.20 -3.42 18.38
CA GLU A 66 11.63 -4.74 17.91
C GLU A 66 11.05 -5.07 16.53
N PHE A 67 11.42 -4.29 15.51
CA PHE A 67 10.98 -4.56 14.15
C PHE A 67 11.84 -5.65 13.47
N PRO A 68 11.27 -6.81 13.09
CA PRO A 68 12.05 -7.99 12.72
C PRO A 68 12.52 -7.99 11.26
N PHE A 69 12.57 -6.84 10.61
CA PHE A 69 12.92 -6.72 9.19
C PHE A 69 13.95 -5.63 8.91
N VAL A 70 14.75 -5.86 7.88
CA VAL A 70 15.69 -4.91 7.27
C VAL A 70 15.33 -4.80 5.79
N ALA A 71 15.13 -3.60 5.27
CA ALA A 71 14.87 -3.39 3.85
C ALA A 71 16.16 -3.13 3.07
N ILE A 72 16.19 -3.58 1.83
CA ILE A 72 17.19 -3.18 0.82
C ILE A 72 16.56 -2.17 -0.14
N PRO A 73 17.35 -1.31 -0.81
CA PRO A 73 16.84 -0.24 -1.69
C PRO A 73 16.38 -0.78 -3.06
N VAL A 74 15.53 -1.80 -3.05
CA VAL A 74 14.95 -2.43 -4.23
C VAL A 74 13.44 -2.25 -4.17
N PHE A 75 12.87 -1.66 -5.22
CA PHE A 75 11.47 -1.23 -5.24
C PHE A 75 10.67 -1.99 -6.31
N PRO A 76 10.26 -3.25 -6.03
CA PRO A 76 9.58 -4.11 -7.00
C PRO A 76 8.14 -3.69 -7.28
N SER A 77 7.65 -2.60 -6.71
CA SER A 77 6.34 -2.07 -7.06
C SER A 77 6.37 -0.55 -7.00
N ARG A 78 6.01 0.08 -8.12
CA ARG A 78 5.89 1.53 -8.28
C ARG A 78 4.63 1.80 -9.08
N ALA A 79 3.80 2.72 -8.61
CA ALA A 79 2.51 3.01 -9.22
C ALA A 79 2.00 4.37 -8.76
N PHE A 80 1.46 5.16 -9.67
CA PHE A 80 0.71 6.36 -9.28
C PHE A 80 -0.59 6.00 -8.54
N ARG A 81 -1.09 6.92 -7.71
CA ARG A 81 -2.23 6.67 -6.82
C ARG A 81 -3.40 7.62 -6.97
N HIS A 82 -3.38 8.57 -7.91
CA HIS A 82 -4.57 9.38 -8.23
C HIS A 82 -5.75 8.48 -8.63
N SER A 83 -5.49 7.43 -9.40
CA SER A 83 -6.46 6.40 -9.79
C SER A 83 -7.05 5.57 -8.63
N ALA A 84 -6.51 5.67 -7.41
CA ALA A 84 -6.92 4.90 -6.24
C ALA A 84 -7.92 5.63 -5.34
N ALA A 85 -8.35 6.84 -5.70
CA ALA A 85 -9.37 7.61 -4.99
C ALA A 85 -10.75 7.48 -5.65
N TYR A 86 -11.68 6.85 -4.95
CA TYR A 86 -13.08 6.69 -5.35
C TYR A 86 -13.97 7.54 -4.47
N VAL A 87 -15.06 8.07 -5.02
CA VAL A 87 -16.03 8.90 -4.31
C VAL A 87 -17.44 8.44 -4.61
N HIS A 88 -18.32 8.58 -3.63
CA HIS A 88 -19.74 8.36 -3.84
C HIS A 88 -20.32 9.47 -4.72
N ALA A 89 -21.16 9.11 -5.68
CA ALA A 89 -21.65 10.02 -6.72
C ALA A 89 -22.42 11.22 -6.15
N ARG A 90 -23.09 11.04 -5.00
CA ARG A 90 -23.87 12.08 -4.31
C ARG A 90 -23.13 12.75 -3.15
N ALA A 91 -21.83 12.51 -2.98
CA ALA A 91 -21.05 13.08 -1.86
C ALA A 91 -20.70 14.58 -2.02
N ASN A 92 -21.07 15.21 -3.15
CA ASN A 92 -20.69 16.58 -3.50
C ASN A 92 -19.16 16.81 -3.47
N VAL A 93 -18.39 15.84 -3.98
CA VAL A 93 -16.91 15.92 -4.08
C VAL A 93 -16.49 16.04 -5.55
N ALA A 94 -16.49 17.25 -6.11
CA ALA A 94 -16.16 17.47 -7.52
C ALA A 94 -14.65 17.57 -7.76
N ARG A 95 -13.91 18.04 -6.76
CA ARG A 95 -12.46 18.22 -6.77
C ARG A 95 -11.84 17.76 -5.45
N PRO A 96 -10.51 17.53 -5.38
CA PRO A 96 -9.85 17.03 -4.19
C PRO A 96 -10.08 17.89 -2.93
N GLU A 97 -10.17 19.21 -3.10
CA GLU A 97 -10.39 20.19 -2.02
C GLU A 97 -11.72 19.99 -1.28
N ASP A 98 -12.70 19.38 -1.95
CA ASP A 98 -14.03 19.11 -1.40
C ASP A 98 -14.03 17.91 -0.43
N LEU A 99 -12.88 17.24 -0.24
CA LEU A 99 -12.69 16.19 0.76
C LEU A 99 -12.63 16.72 2.19
N ARG A 100 -12.48 18.04 2.39
CA ARG A 100 -12.52 18.64 3.73
C ARG A 100 -13.86 18.35 4.40
N GLY A 101 -13.81 17.80 5.61
CA GLY A 101 -14.94 17.37 6.41
C GLY A 101 -15.60 16.07 5.95
N LYS A 102 -15.07 15.37 4.93
CA LYS A 102 -15.68 14.15 4.38
C LYS A 102 -15.25 12.89 5.12
N ARG A 103 -16.10 11.86 5.05
CA ARG A 103 -15.88 10.52 5.57
C ARG A 103 -15.14 9.68 4.53
N VAL A 104 -13.90 9.31 4.82
CA VAL A 104 -13.01 8.63 3.87
C VAL A 104 -12.58 7.26 4.41
N GLY A 105 -12.91 6.21 3.67
CA GLY A 105 -12.51 4.84 3.97
C GLY A 105 -11.09 4.51 3.52
N VAL A 106 -10.37 3.76 4.33
CA VAL A 106 -9.05 3.17 4.04
C VAL A 106 -8.97 1.76 4.62
N ALA A 107 -8.29 0.83 3.95
CA ALA A 107 -8.13 -0.51 4.54
C ALA A 107 -7.27 -0.48 5.82
N GLU A 108 -6.18 0.28 5.76
CA GLU A 108 -5.22 0.56 6.85
C GLU A 108 -4.66 1.96 6.62
N TYR A 109 -4.41 2.72 7.69
CA TYR A 109 -4.02 4.13 7.57
C TYR A 109 -2.59 4.30 6.99
N GLN A 110 -1.66 3.45 7.41
CA GLN A 110 -0.25 3.41 6.99
C GLN A 110 0.03 2.73 5.65
N LEU A 111 -1.01 2.20 4.97
CA LEU A 111 -0.84 1.52 3.69
C LEU A 111 -0.18 2.49 2.67
N THR A 112 0.88 2.07 1.98
CA THR A 112 1.69 2.98 1.13
C THR A 112 0.86 3.82 0.15
N ALA A 113 -0.14 3.23 -0.50
CA ALA A 113 -1.04 3.95 -1.40
C ALA A 113 -1.80 5.10 -0.71
N ASN A 114 -2.20 4.91 0.55
CA ASN A 114 -2.91 5.92 1.34
C ASN A 114 -1.95 7.01 1.83
N VAL A 115 -0.70 6.66 2.16
CA VAL A 115 0.36 7.63 2.45
C VAL A 115 0.59 8.53 1.23
N TRP A 116 0.74 7.96 0.04
CA TRP A 116 0.90 8.74 -1.19
C TRP A 116 -0.32 9.59 -1.51
N LEU A 117 -1.54 9.07 -1.37
CA LEU A 117 -2.75 9.86 -1.59
C LEU A 117 -2.86 11.03 -0.61
N ARG A 118 -2.55 10.83 0.67
CA ARG A 118 -2.51 11.93 1.64
C ARG A 118 -1.47 12.98 1.27
N GLY A 119 -0.25 12.58 0.92
CA GLY A 119 0.79 13.50 0.48
C GLY A 119 0.37 14.30 -0.76
N ILE A 120 -0.19 13.63 -1.77
CA ILE A 120 -0.73 14.31 -2.97
C ILE A 120 -1.82 15.31 -2.61
N LEU A 121 -2.76 14.94 -1.74
CA LEU A 121 -3.85 15.82 -1.31
C LEU A 121 -3.34 17.03 -0.53
N GLU A 122 -2.33 16.85 0.31
CA GLU A 122 -1.75 17.92 1.10
C GLU A 122 -0.89 18.85 0.23
N ASP A 123 0.06 18.28 -0.53
CA ASP A 123 1.05 19.03 -1.31
C ASP A 123 0.42 19.75 -2.52
N ASP A 124 -0.47 19.07 -3.27
CA ASP A 124 -1.03 19.62 -4.52
C ASP A 124 -2.38 20.31 -4.33
N HIS A 125 -3.12 19.98 -3.27
CA HIS A 125 -4.49 20.45 -3.06
C HIS A 125 -4.72 21.14 -1.70
N GLY A 126 -3.70 21.19 -0.84
CA GLY A 126 -3.77 21.84 0.48
C GLY A 126 -4.78 21.20 1.43
N VAL A 127 -5.16 19.94 1.22
CA VAL A 127 -6.10 19.21 2.08
C VAL A 127 -5.31 18.43 3.11
N ARG A 128 -5.33 18.89 4.37
CA ARG A 128 -4.58 18.23 5.44
C ARG A 128 -5.29 16.95 5.88
N PRO A 129 -4.55 15.91 6.32
CA PRO A 129 -5.16 14.70 6.86
C PRO A 129 -6.11 14.94 8.04
N SER A 130 -5.87 15.96 8.87
CA SER A 130 -6.73 16.34 10.00
C SER A 130 -8.04 17.03 9.59
N GLU A 131 -8.18 17.41 8.32
CA GLU A 131 -9.43 17.94 7.77
C GLU A 131 -10.37 16.83 7.27
N ILE A 132 -9.97 15.55 7.37
CA ILE A 132 -10.72 14.40 6.87
C ILE A 132 -11.11 13.48 8.04
N GLN A 133 -12.34 12.94 8.00
CA GLN A 133 -12.78 11.90 8.93
C GLN A 133 -12.41 10.53 8.37
N TRP A 134 -11.49 9.82 9.02
CA TRP A 134 -10.96 8.57 8.50
C TRP A 134 -11.66 7.36 9.09
N PHE A 135 -12.02 6.41 8.22
CA PHE A 135 -12.61 5.14 8.60
C PHE A 135 -11.74 3.97 8.12
N SER A 136 -11.52 2.99 8.98
CA SER A 136 -10.71 1.81 8.70
C SER A 136 -11.54 0.53 8.68
N GLY A 137 -11.21 -0.42 7.81
CA GLY A 137 -11.94 -1.68 7.73
C GLY A 137 -11.56 -2.60 6.61
N GLY A 138 -12.33 -3.67 6.46
CA GLY A 138 -12.19 -4.59 5.34
C GLY A 138 -12.74 -4.00 4.05
N LEU A 139 -11.99 -4.13 2.95
CA LEU A 139 -12.41 -3.60 1.65
C LEU A 139 -13.66 -4.31 1.13
N GLU A 140 -13.58 -5.63 0.94
CA GLU A 140 -14.66 -6.48 0.41
C GLU A 140 -15.13 -7.56 1.39
N GLU A 141 -14.30 -7.88 2.39
CA GLU A 141 -14.59 -8.88 3.42
C GLU A 141 -14.59 -8.19 4.79
N PRO A 142 -15.61 -8.41 5.64
CA PRO A 142 -15.66 -7.79 6.96
C PRO A 142 -14.53 -8.27 7.89
N GLY A 143 -14.35 -7.57 9.02
CA GLY A 143 -13.49 -8.05 10.11
C GLY A 143 -11.98 -7.97 9.88
N ARG A 144 -11.51 -7.22 8.87
CA ARG A 144 -10.07 -6.96 8.67
C ARG A 144 -9.46 -6.38 9.94
N ARG A 145 -8.36 -6.99 10.39
CA ARG A 145 -7.53 -6.47 11.48
C ARG A 145 -6.33 -5.73 10.89
N GLU A 146 -5.99 -4.60 11.49
CA GLU A 146 -4.77 -3.87 11.16
C GLU A 146 -3.54 -4.73 11.44
N LYS A 147 -2.58 -4.76 10.50
CA LYS A 147 -1.36 -5.56 10.64
C LYS A 147 -0.27 -4.87 11.46
N VAL A 148 -0.23 -3.54 11.38
CA VAL A 148 0.80 -2.70 11.99
C VAL A 148 0.10 -1.53 12.65
N SER A 149 0.07 -1.51 13.98
CA SER A 149 -0.44 -0.34 14.71
C SER A 149 0.57 0.80 14.61
N ILE A 150 0.07 2.01 14.39
CA ILE A 150 0.88 3.23 14.31
C ILE A 150 0.40 4.28 15.29
N PRO A 151 1.31 5.05 15.90
CA PRO A 151 0.92 6.29 16.54
C PRO A 151 0.40 7.25 15.47
N LEU A 152 -0.78 7.81 15.70
CA LEU A 152 -1.35 8.86 14.84
C LEU A 152 -0.93 10.24 15.36
N PRO A 153 -0.80 11.25 14.47
CA PRO A 153 -0.75 12.65 14.90
C PRO A 153 -1.94 13.00 15.80
N ALA A 154 -1.73 13.90 16.76
CA ALA A 154 -2.74 14.23 17.77
C ALA A 154 -4.05 14.81 17.18
N ASP A 155 -3.98 15.39 15.98
CA ASP A 155 -5.09 15.98 15.25
C ASP A 155 -5.72 15.04 14.21
N VAL A 156 -5.29 13.77 14.16
CA VAL A 156 -5.81 12.75 13.24
C VAL A 156 -6.44 11.61 14.04
N THR A 157 -7.69 11.30 13.72
CA THR A 157 -8.40 10.15 14.27
C THR A 157 -8.84 9.22 13.14
N VAL A 158 -8.71 7.91 13.38
CA VAL A 158 -9.16 6.85 12.47
C VAL A 158 -10.11 5.94 13.22
N GLU A 159 -11.36 5.87 12.78
CA GLU A 159 -12.41 5.07 13.41
C GLU A 159 -12.57 3.74 12.68
N PRO A 160 -12.65 2.59 13.38
CA PRO A 160 -13.01 1.33 12.75
C PRO A 160 -14.49 1.33 12.33
N ILE A 161 -14.78 0.83 11.13
CA ILE A 161 -16.16 0.57 10.69
C ILE A 161 -16.80 -0.60 11.46
N PRO A 162 -18.14 -0.78 11.43
CA PRO A 162 -18.79 -1.95 12.02
C PRO A 162 -18.21 -3.28 11.51
N LYS A 163 -18.12 -4.28 12.39
CA LYS A 163 -17.41 -5.54 12.11
C LYS A 163 -18.06 -6.40 11.03
N ASP A 164 -19.34 -6.20 10.79
CA ASP A 164 -20.19 -6.86 9.79
C ASP A 164 -20.26 -6.08 8.45
N GLU A 165 -19.64 -4.91 8.38
CA GLU A 165 -19.64 -4.04 7.21
C GLU A 165 -18.34 -4.13 6.39
N THR A 166 -18.41 -3.59 5.17
CA THR A 166 -17.23 -3.43 4.29
C THR A 166 -17.16 -2.01 3.75
N LEU A 167 -15.93 -1.54 3.51
CA LEU A 167 -15.68 -0.20 2.97
C LEU A 167 -16.33 -0.02 1.59
N SER A 168 -16.34 -1.07 0.75
CA SER A 168 -16.95 -1.03 -0.57
C SER A 168 -18.48 -0.83 -0.50
N ARG A 169 -19.16 -1.54 0.40
CA ARG A 169 -20.62 -1.42 0.62
C ARG A 169 -20.98 -0.05 1.20
N MET A 170 -20.23 0.39 2.22
CA MET A 170 -20.45 1.70 2.84
C MET A 170 -20.24 2.85 1.85
N LEU A 171 -19.27 2.74 0.94
CA LEU A 171 -19.10 3.70 -0.15
C LEU A 171 -20.30 3.69 -1.12
N GLU A 172 -20.74 2.50 -1.57
CA GLU A 172 -21.85 2.38 -2.53
C GLU A 172 -23.19 2.85 -1.95
N ARG A 173 -23.40 2.69 -0.64
CA ARG A 173 -24.58 3.15 0.10
C ARG A 173 -24.55 4.64 0.43
N GLY A 174 -23.36 5.26 0.43
CA GLY A 174 -23.16 6.68 0.76
C GLY A 174 -22.89 6.95 2.26
N ASP A 175 -22.58 5.92 3.04
CA ASP A 175 -22.10 6.10 4.42
C ASP A 175 -20.64 6.59 4.47
N LEU A 176 -19.89 6.31 3.40
CA LEU A 176 -18.60 6.93 3.13
C LEU A 176 -18.73 7.82 1.91
N ASP A 177 -18.11 9.00 1.99
CA ASP A 177 -18.08 9.97 0.90
C ASP A 177 -16.97 9.63 -0.10
N ALA A 178 -15.88 9.03 0.38
CA ALA A 178 -14.79 8.54 -0.44
C ALA A 178 -14.14 7.25 0.11
N LEU A 179 -13.38 6.58 -0.75
CA LEU A 179 -12.62 5.38 -0.45
C LEU A 179 -11.27 5.44 -1.16
N PHE A 180 -10.20 5.33 -0.39
CA PHE A 180 -8.84 5.21 -0.90
C PHE A 180 -8.40 3.75 -0.84
N THR A 181 -8.20 3.17 -2.02
CA THR A 181 -7.87 1.76 -2.16
C THR A 181 -7.04 1.48 -3.42
N PRO A 182 -5.93 0.73 -3.30
CA PRO A 182 -5.12 0.36 -4.46
C PRO A 182 -5.82 -0.68 -5.35
N ARG A 183 -6.81 -1.41 -4.83
CA ARG A 183 -7.61 -2.38 -5.60
C ARG A 183 -8.89 -1.72 -6.08
N LEU A 184 -9.35 -2.10 -7.27
CA LEU A 184 -10.65 -1.67 -7.76
C LEU A 184 -11.75 -2.18 -6.80
N PRO A 185 -12.51 -1.28 -6.14
CA PRO A 185 -13.60 -1.71 -5.29
C PRO A 185 -14.67 -2.37 -6.15
N GLU A 186 -15.36 -3.35 -5.59
CA GLU A 186 -16.32 -4.16 -6.33
C GLU A 186 -17.46 -3.37 -6.99
N PRO A 187 -18.07 -2.36 -6.33
CA PRO A 187 -19.07 -1.49 -6.96
C PRO A 187 -18.56 -0.81 -8.24
N TRP A 188 -17.30 -0.41 -8.27
CA TRP A 188 -16.67 0.17 -9.46
C TRP A 188 -16.49 -0.88 -10.57
N LYS A 189 -16.05 -2.10 -10.22
CA LYS A 189 -15.90 -3.20 -11.18
C LYS A 189 -17.23 -3.57 -11.85
N ARG A 190 -18.35 -3.51 -11.13
CA ARG A 190 -19.70 -3.73 -11.68
C ARG A 190 -20.25 -2.56 -12.49
N GLY A 191 -19.59 -1.40 -12.50
CA GLY A 191 -20.11 -0.19 -13.13
C GLY A 191 -21.25 0.48 -12.37
N SER A 192 -21.26 0.38 -11.04
CA SER A 192 -22.25 1.06 -10.19
C SER A 192 -22.23 2.57 -10.44
N ALA A 193 -23.40 3.15 -10.77
CA ALA A 193 -23.54 4.59 -10.99
C ALA A 193 -23.31 5.42 -9.71
N ASN A 194 -23.29 4.77 -8.55
CA ASN A 194 -23.05 5.42 -7.26
C ASN A 194 -21.56 5.65 -6.97
N VAL A 195 -20.64 5.06 -7.74
CA VAL A 195 -19.21 5.18 -7.47
C VAL A 195 -18.49 5.74 -8.68
N ARG A 196 -17.69 6.78 -8.46
CA ARG A 196 -16.81 7.35 -9.48
C ARG A 196 -15.40 7.59 -8.95
N ARG A 197 -14.45 7.84 -9.85
CA ARG A 197 -13.11 8.29 -9.45
C ARG A 197 -13.12 9.77 -9.08
N LEU A 198 -12.32 10.15 -8.10
CA LEU A 198 -12.03 11.54 -7.78
C LEU A 198 -11.29 12.24 -8.93
N PHE A 199 -10.39 11.50 -9.58
CA PHE A 199 -9.66 11.93 -10.77
C PHE A 199 -10.12 11.11 -11.99
N PRO A 200 -11.15 11.54 -12.73
CA PRO A 200 -11.62 10.82 -13.92
C PRO A 200 -10.50 10.63 -14.95
N ASP A 201 -9.80 11.72 -15.27
CA ASP A 201 -8.62 11.74 -16.14
C ASP A 201 -7.31 11.53 -15.35
N HIS A 202 -7.30 10.50 -14.50
CA HIS A 202 -6.13 10.15 -13.68
C HIS A 202 -4.85 10.01 -14.52
N ARG A 203 -4.90 9.49 -15.76
CA ARG A 203 -3.70 9.33 -16.59
C ARG A 203 -3.02 10.67 -16.88
N ARG A 204 -3.79 11.69 -17.24
CA ARG A 204 -3.24 13.04 -17.47
C ARG A 204 -2.70 13.63 -16.17
N VAL A 205 -3.47 13.53 -15.08
CA VAL A 205 -3.07 14.05 -13.76
C VAL A 205 -1.78 13.38 -13.27
N GLU A 206 -1.66 12.07 -13.43
CA GLU A 206 -0.47 11.29 -13.05
C GLU A 206 0.75 11.65 -13.91
N ALA A 207 0.57 11.89 -15.21
CA ALA A 207 1.63 12.37 -16.10
C ALA A 207 2.07 13.81 -15.75
N GLU A 208 1.13 14.69 -15.40
CA GLU A 208 1.43 16.05 -14.93
C GLU A 208 2.18 16.04 -13.60
N TYR A 209 1.74 15.20 -12.66
CA TYR A 209 2.43 14.98 -11.39
C TYR A 209 3.90 14.56 -11.63
N PHE A 210 4.13 13.57 -12.50
CA PHE A 210 5.49 13.13 -12.81
C PHE A 210 6.33 14.22 -13.50
N ARG A 211 5.76 14.96 -14.45
CA ARG A 211 6.47 16.06 -15.13
C ARG A 211 6.89 17.17 -14.16
N ARG A 212 6.04 17.50 -13.18
CA ARG A 212 6.33 18.56 -12.19
C ARG A 212 7.33 18.10 -11.13
N THR A 213 7.20 16.87 -10.64
CA THR A 213 7.91 16.41 -9.43
C THR A 213 9.10 15.50 -9.72
N GLY A 214 9.13 14.83 -10.88
CA GLY A 214 10.05 13.73 -11.15
C GLY A 214 9.79 12.47 -10.32
N ILE A 215 8.73 12.45 -9.50
CA ILE A 215 8.42 11.37 -8.57
C ILE A 215 7.54 10.34 -9.27
N PHE A 216 8.06 9.13 -9.45
CA PHE A 216 7.24 7.95 -9.73
C PHE A 216 7.11 7.10 -8.44
N PRO A 217 5.95 7.14 -7.77
CA PRO A 217 5.79 6.67 -6.39
C PRO A 217 6.23 5.23 -6.13
N ILE A 218 6.99 5.04 -5.06
CA ILE A 218 7.43 3.72 -4.58
C ILE A 218 6.35 3.13 -3.68
N MET A 219 5.90 1.92 -4.01
CA MET A 219 4.86 1.22 -3.26
C MET A 219 5.45 0.24 -2.27
N HIS A 220 6.31 -0.64 -2.76
CA HIS A 220 6.83 -1.77 -1.99
C HIS A 220 8.36 -1.77 -2.05
N THR A 221 8.96 -2.41 -1.06
CA THR A 221 10.38 -2.65 -0.94
C THR A 221 10.63 -4.16 -0.79
N VAL A 222 11.87 -4.60 -0.94
CA VAL A 222 12.28 -5.94 -0.50
C VAL A 222 12.78 -5.88 0.94
N ALA A 223 12.24 -6.74 1.80
CA ALA A 223 12.56 -6.86 3.21
C ALA A 223 13.15 -8.23 3.50
N ILE A 224 14.25 -8.25 4.25
CA ILE A 224 14.94 -9.43 4.76
C ILE A 224 14.60 -9.57 6.23
N ARG A 225 14.30 -10.79 6.69
CA ARG A 225 14.16 -11.07 8.11
C ARG A 225 15.46 -10.72 8.84
N ARG A 226 15.34 -9.92 9.90
CA ARG A 226 16.48 -9.34 10.62
C ARG A 226 17.47 -10.41 11.09
N SER A 227 16.98 -11.52 11.65
CA SER A 227 17.83 -12.64 12.08
C SER A 227 18.60 -13.32 10.95
N VAL A 228 18.09 -13.28 9.71
CA VAL A 228 18.80 -13.77 8.52
C VAL A 228 19.88 -12.78 8.12
N TYR A 229 19.55 -11.48 8.08
CA TYR A 229 20.49 -10.42 7.76
C TYR A 229 21.65 -10.33 8.77
N GLU A 230 21.37 -10.38 10.07
CA GLU A 230 22.39 -10.24 11.12
C GLU A 230 23.37 -11.42 11.15
N ARG A 231 22.91 -12.62 10.79
CA ARG A 231 23.77 -13.80 10.65
C ARG A 231 24.69 -13.70 9.43
N ASP A 232 24.16 -13.18 8.32
CA ASP A 232 24.81 -13.19 7.00
C ASP A 232 24.61 -11.84 6.26
N PRO A 233 25.25 -10.72 6.68
CA PRO A 233 24.93 -9.39 6.13
C PRO A 233 25.19 -9.23 4.62
N TRP A 234 26.09 -10.05 4.06
CA TRP A 234 26.42 -10.07 2.63
C TRP A 234 25.21 -10.38 1.74
N ILE A 235 24.16 -11.02 2.29
CA ILE A 235 22.89 -11.30 1.59
C ILE A 235 22.27 -10.03 1.03
N ALA A 236 22.33 -8.92 1.77
CA ALA A 236 21.74 -7.66 1.33
C ALA A 236 22.40 -7.15 0.03
N GLN A 237 23.73 -7.23 -0.05
CA GLN A 237 24.47 -6.83 -1.24
C GLN A 237 24.19 -7.78 -2.42
N SER A 238 24.21 -9.09 -2.17
CA SER A 238 23.95 -10.11 -3.19
C SER A 238 22.55 -9.96 -3.81
N LEU A 239 21.52 -9.79 -2.97
CA LEU A 239 20.15 -9.54 -3.43
C LEU A 239 20.03 -8.21 -4.17
N THR A 240 20.61 -7.13 -3.65
CA THR A 240 20.55 -5.80 -4.29
C THR A 240 21.22 -5.78 -5.66
N LYS A 241 22.30 -6.56 -5.85
CA LYS A 241 22.98 -6.69 -7.15
C LYS A 241 22.15 -7.47 -8.18
N ALA A 242 21.35 -8.43 -7.71
CA ALA A 242 20.63 -9.37 -8.55
C ALA A 242 19.19 -8.92 -8.92
N LEU A 243 18.63 -7.98 -8.17
CA LEU A 243 17.29 -7.42 -8.32
C LEU A 243 17.31 -6.05 -9.02
#